data_AF-A0A940NUF0-F1
#
_entry.id   AF-A0A940NUF0-F1
#
_cell.length_a   1.000
_cell.length_b   1.000
_cell.length_c   1.000
_cell.angle_alpha   90.00
_cell.angle_beta   90.00
_cell.angle_gamma   90.00
#
_symmetry.space_group_name_H-M   'P 1'
#
loop_
_entity.id
_entity.type
_entity.pdbx_description
1 polymer ?
#
loop_
_entity_poly.entity_id
_entity_poly.type
_entity_poly.pdbx_seq_one_letter_code
_entity_poly.pdbx_strand_id
1 'polypeptide(L)' 'MERYRLDKETILECCRQGYASGYRTFVLQGGEDPWFTTDKMVDIVSAIRGEFPDCAITLSIGELAKEEYQRLYDA' A
#
# COMPACT_ATOMS: atom_id res chain seq x y z
N MET A 1 17.44 -11.92 11.50
CA MET A 1 16.60 -11.48 10.37
C MET A 1 16.77 -9.97 10.26
N GLU A 2 17.17 -9.47 9.10
CA GLU A 2 17.39 -8.04 8.90
C GLU A 2 16.07 -7.33 8.61
N ARG A 3 15.91 -6.11 9.14
CA ARG A 3 14.77 -5.26 8.81
C ARG A 3 14.97 -4.70 7.41
N TYR A 4 13.94 -4.79 6.56
CA TYR A 4 13.95 -4.24 5.21
C TYR A 4 12.73 -3.37 4.96
N ARG A 5 12.83 -2.50 3.95
CA ARG A 5 11.74 -1.63 3.48
C ARG A 5 11.68 -1.78 1.97
N LEU A 6 10.47 -1.89 1.42
CA LEU A 6 10.27 -1.84 -0.01
C LEU A 6 10.06 -0.38 -0.41
N ASP A 7 10.70 0.04 -1.51
CA ASP A 7 10.34 1.29 -2.17
C ASP A 7 9.03 1.12 -2.95
N LYS A 8 8.47 2.26 -3.37
CA LYS A 8 7.20 2.32 -4.11
C LYS A 8 7.23 1.50 -5.39
N GLU A 9 8.29 1.60 -6.19
CA GLU A 9 8.40 0.90 -7.47
C GLU A 9 8.42 -0.61 -7.28
N THR A 10 9.12 -1.09 -6.25
CA THR A 10 9.15 -2.51 -5.90
C THR A 10 7.76 -3.00 -5.49
N ILE A 11 7.02 -2.21 -4.72
CA ILE A 11 5.63 -2.54 -4.34
C ILE A 11 4.73 -2.62 -5.57
N LEU A 12 4.79 -1.62 -6.46
CA LEU A 12 3.98 -1.58 -7.67
C LEU A 12 4.32 -2.73 -8.62
N GLU A 13 5.60 -3.09 -8.73
CA GLU A 13 6.05 -4.22 -9.53
C GLU A 13 5.48 -5.54 -9.00
N CYS A 14 5.46 -5.74 -7.69
CA CYS A 14 4.78 -6.87 -7.08
C CYS A 14 3.27 -6.89 -7.40
N CYS A 15 2.59 -5.74 -7.35
CA CYS A 15 1.19 -5.62 -7.74
C CYS A 15 0.98 -5.96 -9.23
N ARG A 16 1.83 -5.48 -10.14
CA ARG A 16 1.77 -5.78 -11.58
C ARG A 16 1.90 -7.28 -11.85
N GLN A 17 2.88 -7.93 -11.21
CA GLN A 17 3.08 -9.38 -11.34
C GLN A 17 1.88 -10.16 -10.80
N GLY A 18 1.34 -9.75 -9.65
CA GLY A 18 0.14 -10.35 -9.08
C GLY A 18 -1.10 -10.18 -9.96
N TYR A 19 -1.28 -8.98 -10.52
CA TYR A 19 -2.38 -8.67 -11.43
C TYR A 19 -2.33 -9.51 -12.71
N ALA A 20 -1.14 -9.62 -13.32
CA ALA A 20 -0.88 -10.47 -14.48
C ALA A 20 -1.14 -11.96 -14.17
N SER A 21 -0.95 -12.37 -12.91
CA SER A 21 -1.26 -13.71 -12.40
C SER A 21 -2.75 -13.91 -12.05
N GLY A 22 -3.60 -12.88 -12.22
CA GLY A 22 -5.04 -12.95 -11.99
C GLY A 22 -5.52 -12.50 -10.61
N TYR A 23 -4.63 -12.00 -9.73
CA TYR A 23 -5.06 -11.47 -8.44
C TYR A 23 -5.81 -10.14 -8.60
N ARG A 24 -6.83 -9.94 -7.75
CA ARG A 24 -7.68 -8.75 -7.73
C ARG A 24 -7.83 -8.14 -6.34
N THR A 25 -6.97 -8.55 -5.42
CA THR A 25 -6.92 -8.00 -4.07
C THR A 25 -5.46 -7.92 -3.65
N PHE A 26 -5.04 -6.74 -3.22
CA PHE A 26 -3.71 -6.48 -2.70
C PHE A 26 -3.79 -6.17 -1.22
N VAL A 27 -2.90 -6.79 -0.44
CA VAL A 27 -2.79 -6.54 0.99
C VAL A 27 -1.42 -5.91 1.24
N LEU A 28 -1.41 -4.66 1.69
CA LEU A 28 -0.20 -3.99 2.15
C LEU A 28 -0.09 -4.20 3.65
N GLN A 29 0.84 -5.05 4.06
CA GLN A 29 1.09 -5.38 5.45
C GLN A 29 2.52 -5.01 5.85
N GLY A 30 2.65 -4.26 6.94
CA GLY A 30 3.93 -3.83 7.49
C GLY A 30 3.83 -3.57 8.99
N GLY A 31 4.97 -3.51 9.68
CA GLY A 31 5.00 -3.03 11.07
C GLY A 31 4.85 -1.51 11.13
N GLU A 32 4.65 -0.98 12.34
CA GLU A 32 4.71 0.47 12.62
C GLU A 32 6.15 0.96 12.44
N ASP A 33 6.44 1.42 11.23
CA ASP A 33 7.73 1.99 10.87
C ASP A 33 7.54 3.48 10.57
N PRO A 34 8.11 4.39 11.38
CA PRO A 34 8.00 5.85 11.18
C PRO A 34 8.48 6.33 9.81
N TRP A 35 9.23 5.51 9.07
CA TRP A 35 9.64 5.80 7.71
C TRP A 35 8.46 5.88 6.73
N PHE A 36 7.43 5.05 6.92
CA PHE A 36 6.21 5.06 6.11
C PHE A 36 5.23 6.09 6.67
N THR A 37 5.49 7.36 6.35
CA THR A 37 4.56 8.43 6.69
C THR A 37 3.24 8.26 5.95
N THR A 38 2.16 8.80 6.51
CA THR A 38 0.84 8.82 5.87
C THR A 38 0.90 9.38 4.44
N ASP A 39 1.70 10.40 4.18
CA ASP A 39 1.87 10.95 2.82
C ASP A 39 2.45 9.95 1.83
N LYS A 40 3.46 9.17 2.25
CA LYS A 40 4.04 8.11 1.42
C LYS A 40 3.06 6.98 1.18
N MET A 41 2.31 6.61 2.21
CA MET A 41 1.30 5.56 2.10
C MET A 41 0.16 5.98 1.18
N VAL A 42 -0.30 7.23 1.26
CA VAL A 42 -1.27 7.81 0.32
C VAL A 42 -0.75 7.74 -1.11
N ASP A 43 0.49 8.18 -1.36
CA ASP A 43 1.10 8.14 -2.70
C ASP A 43 1.22 6.71 -3.26
N ILE A 44 1.51 5.72 -2.42
CA ILE A 44 1.54 4.30 -2.79
C ILE A 44 0.12 3.81 -3.10
N VAL A 45 -0.84 4.05 -2.22
CA VAL A 45 -2.23 3.57 -2.36
C VAL A 45 -2.90 4.19 -3.59
N SER A 46 -2.75 5.49 -3.81
CA SER A 46 -3.28 6.17 -4.99
C SER A 46 -2.67 5.62 -6.29
N ALA A 47 -1.37 5.31 -6.30
CA ALA A 47 -0.72 4.71 -7.46
C ALA A 47 -1.28 3.31 -7.76
N ILE A 48 -1.42 2.45 -6.74
CA ILE A 48 -2.02 1.11 -6.90
C ILE A 48 -3.47 1.24 -7.38
N ARG A 49 -4.28 2.12 -6.78
CA ARG A 49 -5.69 2.29 -7.14
C ARG A 49 -5.84 2.84 -8.56
N GLY A 50 -4.91 3.70 -9.01
CA GLY A 50 -4.87 4.23 -10.36
C GLY A 50 -4.45 3.20 -11.41
N GLU A 51 -3.44 2.37 -11.12
CA GLU A 51 -2.99 1.30 -12.03
C GLU A 51 -3.97 0.12 -12.08
N PHE A 52 -4.68 -0.17 -10.98
CA PHE A 52 -5.54 -1.35 -10.82
C PHE A 52 -6.94 -0.99 -10.29
N PRO A 53 -7.77 -0.26 -11.06
CA PRO A 53 -9.06 0.24 -10.59
C PRO A 53 -10.10 -0.85 -10.26
N ASP A 54 -9.91 -2.07 -10.77
CA ASP A 54 -10.74 -3.25 -10.49
C ASP A 54 -10.28 -4.06 -9.27
N CYS A 55 -9.18 -3.65 -8.61
CA CYS A 55 -8.61 -4.37 -7.48
C CYS A 55 -8.99 -3.74 -6.14
N ALA A 56 -9.26 -4.60 -5.15
CA ALA A 56 -9.40 -4.18 -3.76
C ALA A 56 -8.03 -3.98 -3.10
N ILE A 57 -7.90 -2.97 -2.24
CA ILE A 57 -6.68 -2.71 -1.47
C ILE A 57 -7.01 -2.80 0.02
N THR A 58 -6.29 -3.64 0.75
CA THR A 58 -6.41 -3.76 2.21
C THR A 58 -5.11 -3.31 2.86
N LEU A 59 -5.21 -2.49 3.90
CA LEU A 59 -4.07 -1.97 4.65
C LEU A 59 -4.01 -2.60 6.04
N SER A 60 -2.83 -3.10 6.42
CA SER A 60 -2.51 -3.61 7.75
C SER A 60 -1.19 -2.99 8.21
N ILE A 61 -1.26 -1.76 8.72
CA ILE A 61 -0.10 -0.88 8.95
C ILE A 61 -0.06 -0.28 10.36
N GLY A 62 -0.69 -0.95 11.33
CA GLY A 62 -0.71 -0.51 12.73
C GLY A 62 -1.79 0.52 13.06
N GLU A 63 -1.61 1.19 14.20
CA GLU A 63 -2.53 2.20 14.73
C GLU A 63 -2.17 3.61 14.24
N LEU A 64 -3.14 4.31 13.64
CA LEU A 64 -3.01 5.68 13.14
C LEU A 64 -4.09 6.59 13.73
N ALA A 65 -3.93 7.90 13.60
CA ALA A 65 -5.01 8.83 13.88
C ALA A 65 -6.15 8.66 12.87
N LYS A 66 -7.38 9.01 13.27
CA LYS A 66 -8.58 8.90 12.42
C LYS A 66 -8.41 9.65 11.09
N GLU A 67 -7.83 10.83 11.15
CA GLU A 67 -7.61 11.70 10.00
C GLU A 67 -6.65 11.04 9.00
N GLU A 68 -5.66 10.30 9.49
CA GLU A 68 -4.71 9.58 8.64
C GLU A 68 -5.37 8.39 7.94
N TYR A 69 -6.20 7.62 8.65
CA TYR A 69 -7.01 6.58 8.01
C TYR A 69 -7.96 7.14 6.96
N GLN A 70 -8.56 8.31 7.19
CA GLN A 70 -9.40 8.97 6.20
C GLN A 70 -8.62 9.32 4.94
N ARG A 71 -7.42 9.90 5.09
CA ARG A 71 -6.54 10.21 3.96
C ARG A 71 -6.17 8.98 3.13
N LEU A 72 -5.90 7.85 3.79
CA LEU A 72 -5.61 6.58 3.12
C LEU A 72 -6.82 5.97 2.41
N TYR A 73 -8.02 6.19 2.95
CA TYR A 73 -9.27 5.75 2.32
C TYR A 73 -9.59 6.56 1.05
N ASP A 74 -9.35 7.87 1.11
CA ASP A 74 -9.60 8.84 0.03
C ASP A 74 -8.54 8.80 -1.09
N ALA A 75 -7.38 8.20 -0.81
CA ALA A 75 -6.28 7.97 -1.75
C ALA A 75 -6.71 7.12 -2.96
#